data_AF-A0A161J1X2-F1
#
_entry.id   AF-A0A161J1X2-F1
#
_cell.length_a   1.000
_cell.length_b   1.000
_cell.length_c   1.000
_cell.angle_alpha   90.00
_cell.angle_beta   90.00
_cell.angle_gamma   90.00
#
_symmetry.space_group_name_H-M   'P 1'
#
loop_
_entity.id
_entity.type
_entity.pdbx_description
1 polymer ?
#
loop_
_entity_poly.entity_id
_entity_poly.type
_entity_poly.pdbx_seq_one_letter_code
_entity_poly.pdbx_strand_id
1 'polypeptide(L)' 'MAETVKVKPTPIQRNKFDVAMELTNLHLRNYGIPEEEVEGVFAKYYALAAYCESSDVYTIKNLIDADLLSKMSR' A
#
# COMPACT_ATOMS: atom_id res chain seq x y z
N MET A 1 -24.00 23.84 -25.53
CA MET A 1 -24.39 22.51 -24.99
C MET A 1 -23.11 21.84 -24.55
N ALA A 2 -22.89 21.68 -23.25
CA ALA A 2 -21.67 21.04 -22.75
C ALA A 2 -21.84 19.53 -22.88
N GLU A 3 -21.12 18.91 -23.81
CA GLU A 3 -21.10 17.47 -23.96
C GLU A 3 -20.59 16.84 -22.66
N THR A 4 -21.33 15.86 -22.15
CA THR A 4 -21.00 15.17 -20.90
C THR A 4 -19.79 14.27 -21.17
N VAL A 5 -18.59 14.73 -20.80
CA VAL A 5 -17.37 13.94 -20.91
C VAL A 5 -17.48 12.74 -19.99
N LYS A 6 -17.79 11.57 -20.55
CA LYS A 6 -17.77 10.28 -19.84
C LYS A 6 -16.31 9.83 -19.70
N VAL A 7 -15.63 10.30 -18.67
CA VAL A 7 -14.36 9.68 -18.26
C VAL A 7 -14.65 8.34 -17.60
N LYS A 8 -14.06 7.25 -18.11
CA LYS A 8 -13.94 6.03 -17.31
C LYS A 8 -12.92 6.36 -16.23
N PRO A 9 -13.27 6.33 -14.93
CA PRO A 9 -12.28 6.53 -13.90
C PRO A 9 -11.26 5.39 -14.04
N THR A 10 -10.05 5.73 -14.48
CA THR A 10 -8.91 4.86 -14.27
C THR A 10 -8.87 4.63 -12.76
N PRO A 11 -8.80 3.37 -12.28
CA PRO A 11 -8.56 3.13 -10.86
C PRO A 11 -7.36 3.99 -10.45
N ILE A 12 -7.45 4.69 -9.32
CA ILE A 12 -6.33 5.49 -8.81
C ILE A 12 -5.11 4.56 -8.75
N GLN A 13 -4.18 4.74 -9.69
CA GLN A 13 -2.91 4.04 -9.69
C GLN A 13 -2.02 4.79 -8.70
N ARG A 14 -2.19 4.49 -7.42
CA ARG A 14 -1.30 5.01 -6.36
C ARG A 14 0.12 4.57 -6.67
N ASN A 15 1.02 5.54 -6.79
CA ASN A 15 2.43 5.25 -6.97
C ASN A 15 2.98 4.54 -5.71
N LYS A 16 3.77 3.48 -5.89
CA LYS A 16 4.49 2.77 -4.82
C LYS A 16 5.25 3.70 -3.87
N PHE A 17 5.80 4.81 -4.36
CA PHE A 17 6.45 5.82 -3.52
C PHE A 17 5.46 6.47 -2.55
N ASP A 18 4.30 6.91 -3.05
CA ASP A 18 3.28 7.54 -2.22
C ASP A 18 2.73 6.55 -1.19
N VAL A 19 2.53 5.29 -1.59
CA VAL A 19 2.12 4.20 -0.68
C VAL A 19 3.16 4.00 0.41
N ALA A 20 4.44 3.93 0.06
CA ALA A 20 5.51 3.78 1.05
C ALA A 20 5.57 4.95 2.02
N MET A 21 5.39 6.18 1.54
CA MET A 21 5.33 7.39 2.37
C MET A 21 4.13 7.37 3.33
N GLU A 22 2.94 7.03 2.85
CA GLU A 22 1.74 6.93 3.68
C GLU A 22 1.91 5.87 4.78
N LEU A 23 2.44 4.69 4.43
CA LEU A 23 2.68 3.60 5.38
C LEU A 23 3.76 3.94 6.41
N THR A 24 4.84 4.60 5.98
CA THR A 24 5.89 5.07 6.89
C THR A 24 5.32 6.08 7.88
N ASN A 25 4.58 7.08 7.40
CA ASN A 25 3.92 8.05 8.27
C ASN A 25 2.94 7.40 9.26
N LEU A 26 2.17 6.39 8.82
CA LEU A 26 1.27 5.65 9.70
C LEU A 26 2.05 4.87 10.78
N HIS A 27 3.16 4.24 10.41
CA HIS A 27 4.04 3.53 11.34
C HIS A 27 4.61 4.48 12.40
N LEU A 28 5.16 5.62 11.96
CA LEU A 28 5.72 6.64 12.85
C LEU A 28 4.69 7.13 13.88
N ARG A 29 3.44 7.35 13.44
CA ARG A 29 2.34 7.81 14.32
C ARG A 29 1.94 6.77 15.37
N ASN A 30 2.00 5.48 15.04
CA ASN A 30 1.48 4.42 15.90
C ASN A 30 2.53 3.84 16.85
N TYR A 31 3.80 3.77 16.42
CA TYR A 31 4.84 3.07 17.16
C TYR A 31 5.96 4.01 17.64
N GLY A 32 6.26 5.07 16.88
CA GLY A 32 7.44 5.91 17.13
C GLY A 32 8.74 5.13 16.94
N ILE A 33 9.65 5.62 16.10
CA ILE A 33 10.95 4.96 15.87
C ILE A 33 12.08 6.01 15.92
N PRO A 34 13.33 5.61 16.21
CA PRO A 34 14.49 6.47 16.10
C PRO A 34 14.66 6.98 14.66
N GLU A 35 15.22 8.19 14.50
CA GLU A 35 15.43 8.81 13.19
C GLU A 35 16.32 7.95 12.29
N GLU A 36 17.34 7.29 12.85
CA GLU A 36 18.21 6.36 12.11
C GLU A 36 17.49 5.14 11.52
N GLU A 37 16.31 4.77 12.02
CA GLU A 37 15.55 3.60 11.54
C GLU A 37 14.51 3.95 10.47
N VAL A 38 14.26 5.24 10.22
CA VAL A 38 13.23 5.72 9.28
C VAL A 38 13.49 5.21 7.86
N GLU A 39 14.75 5.21 7.43
CA GLU A 39 15.14 4.71 6.11
C GLU A 39 14.78 3.22 5.95
N GLY A 40 15.06 2.41 6.97
CA GLY A 40 14.75 0.98 6.96
C GLY A 40 13.24 0.71 6.89
N VAL A 41 12.45 1.47 7.65
CA VAL A 41 10.98 1.36 7.64
C VAL A 41 10.41 1.78 6.29
N PHE A 42 10.89 2.89 5.71
CA PHE A 42 10.50 3.32 4.38
C PHE A 42 10.84 2.27 3.31
N ALA A 43 12.08 1.77 3.31
CA ALA A 43 12.55 0.77 2.36
C ALA A 43 11.71 -0.50 2.42
N LYS A 44 11.34 -0.95 3.62
CA LYS A 44 10.47 -2.12 3.83
C LYS A 44 9.09 -1.90 3.19
N TYR A 45 8.47 -0.75 3.39
CA TYR A 45 7.15 -0.47 2.82
C TYR A 45 7.19 -0.24 1.31
N TYR A 46 8.26 0.36 0.80
CA TYR A 46 8.47 0.50 -0.64
C TYR A 46 8.64 -0.86 -1.32
N ALA A 47 9.47 -1.74 -0.76
CA ALA A 47 9.65 -3.09 -1.27
C ALA A 47 8.33 -3.88 -1.27
N LEU A 48 7.52 -3.75 -0.21
CA LEU A 48 6.20 -4.36 -0.13
C LEU A 48 5.25 -3.82 -1.21
N ALA A 49 5.19 -2.50 -1.40
CA ALA A 49 4.37 -1.87 -2.42
C ALA A 49 4.77 -2.32 -3.83
N ALA A 50 6.08 -2.39 -4.11
CA ALA A 50 6.60 -2.88 -5.38
C ALA A 50 6.26 -4.37 -5.61
N TYR A 51 6.38 -5.20 -4.56
CA TYR A 51 6.01 -6.61 -4.65
C TYR A 51 4.52 -6.79 -4.96
N CYS A 52 3.64 -6.04 -4.30
CA CYS A 52 2.20 -6.07 -4.55
C CYS A 52 1.84 -5.55 -5.95
N GLU A 53 2.58 -4.57 -6.49
CA GLU A 53 2.39 -4.07 -7.86
C GLU A 53 2.73 -5.15 -8.90
N SER A 54 3.77 -5.96 -8.66
CA SER A 54 4.24 -7.00 -9.58
C SER A 54 3.59 -8.37 -9.39
N SER A 55 2.85 -8.59 -8.31
CA SER A 55 2.29 -9.90 -7.94
C SER A 55 0.81 -10.01 -8.25
N ASP A 56 0.35 -11.24 -8.53
CA ASP A 56 -1.07 -11.52 -8.66
C ASP A 56 -1.76 -11.64 -7.29
N VAL A 57 -3.09 -11.55 -7.30
CA VAL A 57 -3.93 -11.55 -6.08
C VAL A 57 -3.76 -12.83 -5.24
N TYR A 58 -3.52 -13.99 -5.84
CA TYR A 58 -3.35 -15.25 -5.10
C TYR A 58 -2.01 -15.27 -4.37
N THR A 59 -0.96 -14.80 -5.02
CA THR A 59 0.36 -14.66 -4.41
C THR A 59 0.34 -13.67 -3.23
N ILE A 60 -0.34 -12.54 -3.38
CA ILE A 60 -0.48 -11.54 -2.30
C ILE A 60 -1.25 -12.13 -1.11
N LYS A 61 -2.30 -12.95 -1.35
CA LYS A 61 -3.05 -13.61 -0.27
C LYS A 61 -2.16 -14.50 0.61
N ASN A 62 -1.14 -15.13 0.05
CA ASN A 62 -0.20 -15.95 0.81
C ASN A 62 0.75 -15.13 1.69
N LEU A 63 0.85 -13.82 1.47
CA LEU A 63 1.68 -12.91 2.27
C LEU A 63 0.97 -12.46 3.56
N ILE A 64 -0.35 -12.66 3.65
CA ILE A 64 -1.19 -12.21 4.74
C ILE A 64 -1.53 -13.40 5.63
N ASP A 65 -1.35 -13.25 6.95
CA ASP A 65 -1.73 -14.30 7.90
C ASP A 65 -3.23 -14.63 7.82
N ALA A 66 -3.56 -15.90 8.07
CA ALA A 66 -4.93 -16.41 8.02
C ALA A 66 -5.89 -15.64 8.95
N ASP A 67 -5.42 -15.15 10.10
CA ASP A 67 -6.21 -14.33 11.03
C ASP A 67 -6.61 -12.98 10.40
N LEU A 68 -5.69 -12.31 9.72
CA LEU A 68 -5.96 -11.06 9.02
C LEU A 68 -6.90 -11.26 7.82
N LEU A 69 -6.72 -12.35 7.06
CA LEU A 69 -7.62 -12.72 5.96
C LEU A 69 -9.05 -12.96 6.45
N SER A 70 -9.22 -13.58 7.62
CA SER A 70 -10.54 -13.82 8.22
C SER A 70 -11.27 -12.52 8.58
N LYS A 71 -10.52 -11.47 8.96
CA LYS A 71 -11.06 -10.15 9.32
C LYS A 71 -11.47 -9.31 8.11
N MET A 72 -10.87 -9.54 6.95
CA MET A 72 -11.17 -8.83 5.70
C MET A 72 -12.35 -9.42 4.91
N SER A 73 -12.75 -10.66 5.19
CA SER A 73 -13.85 -11.35 4.49
C SER A 73 -15.23 -11.07 5.09
N ARG A 74 -15.34 -10.06 5.96
CA ARG A 74 -16.59 -9.55 6.56
C ARG A 74 -16.95 -8.20 5.96
#